data_AF-A0A970YYT6-F1
#
_entry.id   AF-A0A970YYT6-F1
#
_cell.length_a   1.000
_cell.length_b   1.000
_cell.length_c   1.000
_cell.angle_alpha   90.00
_cell.angle_beta   90.00
_cell.angle_gamma   90.00
#
_symmetry.space_group_name_H-M   'P 1'
#
loop_
_entity.id
_entity.type
_entity.pdbx_description
1 polymer ?
#
loop_
_entity_poly.entity_id
_entity_poly.type
_entity_poly.pdbx_seq_one_letter_code
_entity_poly.pdbx_strand_id
1 'polypeptide(L)'
;MKLKYLLLVFIFVSIGYCQVKDLSIGSATGNIQQRQGGYYDYSRTNTLNMEVAIWGFVRYPGKYLIPVNTTIIDLISYAGGPTEDAELEDIRLYRVDPENGKEIIL
;
A
#
# COMPACT_ATOMS: atom_id res chain seq x y z
N MET A 1 -2.41 32.62 43.50
CA MET A 1 -3.09 31.30 43.35
C MET A 1 -3.90 31.16 42.06
N LYS A 2 -4.51 32.22 41.51
CA LYS A 2 -5.37 32.16 40.30
C LYS A 2 -4.63 31.83 38.98
N LEU A 3 -3.34 32.17 38.87
CA LEU A 3 -2.55 31.95 37.65
C LEU A 3 -2.21 30.48 37.37
N LYS A 4 -2.06 29.65 38.42
CA LYS A 4 -1.77 28.21 38.28
C LYS A 4 -2.96 27.44 37.72
N TYR A 5 -4.18 27.82 38.10
CA TYR A 5 -5.41 27.20 37.59
C TYR A 5 -5.69 27.59 36.13
N LEU A 6 -5.33 28.81 35.73
CA LEU A 6 -5.43 29.27 34.34
C LEU A 6 -4.52 28.46 33.41
N LEU A 7 -3.31 28.11 33.86
CA LEU A 7 -2.38 27.26 33.11
C LEU A 7 -2.89 25.81 32.98
N LEU A 8 -3.57 25.30 34.02
CA LEU A 8 -4.14 23.94 34.03
C LEU A 8 -5.35 23.82 33.09
N VAL A 9 -6.19 24.85 33.01
CA VAL A 9 -7.30 24.91 32.04
C VAL A 9 -6.78 24.96 30.61
N PHE A 10 -5.68 25.69 30.35
CA PHE A 10 -5.08 25.78 29.02
C PHE A 10 -4.56 24.41 28.52
N ILE A 11 -3.94 23.63 29.41
CA ILE A 11 -3.46 22.28 29.09
C ILE A 11 -4.63 21.33 28.81
N PHE A 12 -5.73 21.43 29.56
CA PHE A 12 -6.90 20.56 29.37
C PHE A 12 -7.63 20.86 28.05
N VAL A 13 -7.70 22.14 27.65
CA VAL A 13 -8.24 22.57 26.36
C VAL A 13 -7.38 22.07 25.20
N SER A 14 -6.06 22.01 25.37
CA SER A 14 -5.12 21.54 24.34
C SER A 14 -5.32 20.06 23.98
N ILE A 15 -5.61 19.22 24.98
CA ILE A 15 -5.77 17.76 24.80
C ILE A 15 -7.04 17.44 23.99
N GLY A 16 -8.07 18.28 24.09
CA GLY A 16 -9.33 18.14 23.32
C GLY A 16 -9.21 18.41 21.82
N TYR A 17 -8.12 19.01 21.35
CA TYR A 17 -7.87 19.26 19.92
C TYR A 17 -7.05 18.16 19.24
N CYS A 18 -6.72 17.05 19.94
CA CYS A 18 -6.08 15.90 19.31
C CYS A 18 -7.12 15.12 18.49
N GLN A 19 -7.42 15.60 17.29
CA GLN A 19 -8.20 14.81 16.34
C GLN A 19 -7.37 13.59 15.93
N VAL A 20 -7.89 12.40 16.21
CA VAL A 20 -7.49 11.18 15.51
C VAL A 20 -7.94 11.37 14.07
N LYS A 21 -7.02 11.75 13.18
CA LYS A 21 -7.31 11.78 11.75
C LYS A 21 -7.38 10.35 11.28
N ASP A 22 -8.59 9.82 11.19
CA ASP A 22 -8.86 8.65 10.37
C ASP A 22 -8.31 8.92 8.97
N LEU A 23 -7.34 8.11 8.55
CA LEU A 23 -6.70 8.20 7.25
C LEU A 23 -7.74 7.83 6.18
N SER A 24 -8.51 8.81 5.75
CA SER A 24 -9.33 8.71 4.55
C SER A 24 -8.39 8.69 3.34
N ILE A 25 -8.37 7.55 2.65
CA ILE A 25 -7.77 7.41 1.32
C ILE A 25 -8.37 8.50 0.44
N GLY A 26 -7.57 9.50 0.09
CA GLY A 26 -7.97 10.64 -0.75
C GLY A 26 -7.87 12.02 -0.11
N SER A 27 -7.57 12.17 1.19
CA SER A 27 -7.30 13.49 1.76
C SER A 27 -5.82 13.86 1.61
N ALA A 28 -5.56 14.94 0.87
CA ALA A 28 -4.25 15.51 0.60
C ALA A 28 -3.51 15.90 1.90
N THR A 29 -2.85 14.93 2.52
CA THR A 29 -2.01 15.11 3.70
C THR A 29 -0.55 15.10 3.28
N GLY A 30 -0.01 16.30 3.06
CA GLY A 30 1.41 16.58 3.14
C GLY A 30 2.24 16.04 1.99
N ASN A 31 3.20 16.85 1.56
CA ASN A 31 4.31 16.41 0.73
C ASN A 31 5.22 15.44 1.50
N ILE A 32 4.70 14.29 1.93
CA ILE A 32 5.53 13.09 1.94
C ILE A 32 5.68 12.81 0.45
N GLN A 33 6.79 13.26 -0.12
CA GLN A 33 7.29 12.70 -1.37
C GLN A 33 7.58 11.24 -1.07
N GLN A 34 6.50 10.45 -1.11
CA GLN A 34 6.51 9.02 -0.99
C GLN A 34 7.22 8.55 -2.25
N ARG A 35 8.55 8.46 -2.15
CA ARG A 35 9.41 7.73 -3.07
C ARG A 35 9.14 6.22 -2.97
N GLN A 36 7.89 5.81 -2.77
CA GLN A 36 7.46 4.43 -2.80
C GLN A 36 6.54 4.28 -4.01
N GLY A 37 6.73 3.19 -4.76
CA GLY A 37 5.78 2.79 -5.79
C GLY A 37 4.35 2.75 -5.24
N GLY A 38 3.36 2.83 -6.14
CA GLY A 38 1.96 2.86 -5.75
C GLY A 38 1.61 1.68 -4.85
N TYR A 39 0.79 1.91 -3.83
CA TYR A 39 0.22 0.83 -3.01
C TYR A 39 -1.27 0.73 -3.32
N TYR A 40 -1.71 -0.43 -3.76
CA TYR A 40 -3.08 -0.69 -4.21
C TYR A 40 -3.70 -1.79 -3.36
N ASP A 41 -4.88 -1.50 -2.78
CA ASP A 41 -5.61 -2.44 -1.94
C ASP A 41 -6.81 -3.03 -2.70
N TYR A 42 -6.68 -4.31 -3.06
CA TYR A 42 -7.73 -5.14 -3.65
C TYR A 42 -8.14 -6.28 -2.71
N SER A 43 -7.84 -6.15 -1.41
CA SER A 43 -8.11 -7.18 -0.41
C SER A 43 -9.60 -7.48 -0.27
N ARG A 44 -9.90 -8.69 0.21
CA ARG A 44 -11.27 -9.11 0.48
C ARG A 44 -11.38 -9.63 1.92
N THR A 45 -12.41 -9.16 2.63
CA THR A 45 -12.61 -9.33 4.08
C THR A 45 -12.78 -10.79 4.53
N ASN A 46 -13.12 -11.71 3.62
CA ASN A 46 -13.36 -13.12 3.95
C ASN A 46 -12.43 -14.08 3.17
N THR A 47 -11.25 -13.61 2.78
CA THR A 47 -10.23 -14.43 2.11
C THR A 47 -8.86 -14.13 2.69
N LEU A 48 -7.94 -15.10 2.57
CA LEU A 48 -6.53 -14.82 2.80
C LEU A 48 -6.06 -13.84 1.74
N ASN A 49 -5.35 -12.80 2.17
CA ASN A 49 -4.77 -11.80 1.29
C ASN A 49 -3.23 -11.88 1.37
N MET A 50 -2.56 -11.55 0.28
CA MET A 50 -1.11 -11.52 0.15
C MET A 50 -0.67 -10.23 -0.54
N GLU A 51 0.53 -9.76 -0.19
CA GLU A 51 1.17 -8.63 -0.86
C GLU A 51 2.01 -9.14 -2.04
N VAL A 52 1.83 -8.54 -3.21
CA VAL A 52 2.64 -8.81 -4.41
C VAL A 52 3.17 -7.50 -4.95
N ALA A 53 4.45 -7.47 -5.33
CA ALA A 53 5.06 -6.30 -5.96
C ALA A 53 5.18 -6.52 -7.48
N ILE A 54 4.71 -5.56 -8.26
CA ILE A 54 4.79 -5.54 -9.72
C ILE A 54 5.71 -4.40 -10.14
N TRP A 55 6.67 -4.71 -11.00
CA TRP A 55 7.67 -3.77 -11.50
C TRP A 55 7.82 -3.92 -13.01
N GLY A 56 8.49 -2.95 -13.64
CA GLY A 56 8.77 -2.96 -15.08
C GLY A 56 7.74 -2.19 -15.91
N PHE A 57 7.54 -2.64 -17.15
CA PHE A 57 6.77 -1.96 -18.21
C PHE A 57 5.25 -2.22 -18.08
N VAL A 58 4.67 -1.77 -16.97
CA VAL A 58 3.23 -1.76 -16.71
C VAL A 58 2.77 -0.33 -16.42
N ARG A 59 1.47 -0.02 -16.63
CA ARG A 59 0.97 1.35 -16.46
C ARG A 59 1.08 1.84 -15.02
N TYR A 60 0.81 0.96 -14.07
CA TYR A 60 0.78 1.27 -12.64
C TYR A 60 1.71 0.30 -11.89
N PRO A 61 3.03 0.55 -11.84
CA PRO A 61 3.94 -0.28 -11.05
C PRO A 61 3.76 0.02 -9.56
N GLY A 62 3.88 -1.02 -8.72
CA GLY A 62 3.60 -0.88 -7.30
C GLY A 62 3.38 -2.18 -6.54
N LYS A 63 2.98 -2.04 -5.28
CA LYS A 63 2.59 -3.12 -4.39
C LYS A 63 1.07 -3.28 -4.39
N TYR A 64 0.62 -4.52 -4.43
CA TYR A 64 -0.78 -4.91 -4.54
C TYR A 64 -1.12 -5.86 -3.39
N LEU A 65 -2.07 -5.47 -2.55
CA LEU A 65 -2.68 -6.37 -1.57
C LEU A 65 -3.87 -7.07 -2.23
N ILE A 66 -3.76 -8.36 -2.47
CA ILE A 66 -4.73 -9.14 -3.27
C ILE A 66 -5.15 -10.42 -2.53
N PRO A 67 -6.33 -10.99 -2.82
CA PRO A 67 -6.69 -12.32 -2.39
C PRO A 67 -5.71 -13.38 -2.93
N VAL A 68 -5.45 -14.44 -2.17
CA VAL A 68 -4.53 -15.52 -2.58
C VAL A 68 -4.98 -16.31 -3.82
N ASN A 69 -6.25 -16.19 -4.21
CA ASN A 69 -6.81 -16.84 -5.39
C ASN A 69 -6.73 -15.97 -6.67
N THR A 70 -6.08 -14.80 -6.60
CA THR A 70 -5.86 -13.92 -7.75
C THR A 70 -4.83 -14.51 -8.72
N THR A 71 -5.13 -14.48 -10.01
CA THR A 71 -4.24 -14.98 -11.05
C THR A 71 -3.24 -13.92 -11.53
N ILE A 72 -2.19 -14.33 -12.25
CA ILE A 72 -1.22 -13.39 -12.85
C ILE A 72 -1.91 -12.45 -13.85
N ILE A 73 -2.88 -12.95 -14.61
CA ILE A 73 -3.63 -12.17 -15.62
C ILE A 73 -4.45 -11.07 -14.92
N ASP A 74 -5.11 -11.40 -13.82
CA ASP A 74 -5.84 -10.42 -13.00
C ASP A 74 -4.88 -9.36 -12.46
N LEU A 75 -3.70 -9.79 -11.98
CA LEU A 75 -2.71 -8.91 -11.40
C LEU A 75 -2.14 -7.91 -12.43
N ILE A 76 -1.81 -8.37 -13.63
CA ILE A 76 -1.40 -7.49 -14.75
C ILE A 76 -2.55 -6.54 -15.13
N SER A 77 -3.79 -7.02 -15.09
CA SER A 77 -4.97 -6.18 -15.35
C SER A 77 -5.14 -5.09 -14.29
N TYR A 78 -4.91 -5.40 -13.01
CA TYR A 78 -4.90 -4.41 -11.92
C TYR A 78 -3.77 -3.39 -12.07
N ALA A 79 -2.64 -3.79 -12.66
CA ALA A 79 -1.56 -2.89 -13.04
C ALA A 79 -1.87 -2.01 -14.27
N GLY A 80 -3.07 -2.10 -14.83
CA GLY A 80 -3.50 -1.35 -16.03
C GLY A 80 -3.02 -1.98 -17.34
N GLY A 81 -2.50 -3.21 -17.30
CA GLY A 81 -1.92 -3.89 -18.43
C GLY A 81 -0.47 -3.47 -18.74
N PRO A 82 0.18 -4.20 -19.65
CA PRO A 82 1.51 -3.84 -20.16
C PRO A 82 1.47 -2.51 -20.91
N THR A 83 2.59 -1.78 -20.88
CA THR A 83 2.79 -0.63 -21.77
C THR A 83 3.15 -1.09 -23.18
N GLU A 84 3.11 -0.18 -24.16
CA GLU A 84 3.46 -0.49 -25.56
C GLU A 84 4.93 -0.96 -25.71
N ASP A 85 5.82 -0.47 -24.84
CA ASP A 85 7.24 -0.83 -24.81
C ASP A 85 7.53 -2.13 -24.04
N ALA A 86 6.51 -2.85 -23.56
CA ALA A 86 6.69 -4.05 -22.75
C ALA A 86 7.07 -5.26 -23.61
N GLU A 87 8.14 -5.96 -23.22
CA GLU A 87 8.52 -7.24 -23.81
C GLU A 87 7.71 -8.38 -23.18
N LEU A 88 6.65 -8.83 -23.86
CA LEU A 88 5.73 -9.86 -23.32
C LEU A 88 6.35 -11.27 -23.31
N GLU A 89 7.49 -11.46 -23.98
CA GLU A 89 8.24 -12.71 -23.99
C GLU A 89 9.13 -12.90 -22.74
N ASP A 90 9.52 -11.82 -22.05
CA ASP A 90 10.33 -11.86 -20.82
C ASP A 90 9.54 -11.35 -19.60
N ILE A 91 8.59 -12.18 -19.16
CA ILE A 91 7.85 -11.98 -17.91
C ILE A 91 8.38 -12.98 -16.89
N ARG A 92 8.83 -12.47 -15.73
CA ARG A 92 9.39 -13.31 -14.66
C ARG A 92 8.55 -13.22 -13.41
N LEU A 93 8.18 -14.36 -12.86
CA LEU A 93 7.52 -14.44 -11.56
C LEU A 93 8.48 -14.99 -10.52
N TYR A 94 8.78 -14.19 -9.50
CA TYR A 94 9.59 -14.61 -8.35
C TYR A 94 8.69 -14.98 -7.17
N ARG A 95 8.79 -16.22 -6.70
CA ARG A 95 8.13 -16.67 -5.47
C ARG A 95 9.15 -17.21 -4.48
N VAL A 96 9.16 -16.65 -3.27
CA VAL A 96 10.00 -17.12 -2.17
C VAL A 96 9.24 -18.19 -1.39
N ASP A 97 9.75 -19.42 -1.39
CA ASP A 97 9.29 -20.47 -0.48
C ASP A 97 10.04 -20.32 0.87
N PRO A 98 9.33 -20.02 1.98
CA PRO A 98 9.96 -19.82 3.28
C PRO A 98 10.64 -21.08 3.83
N GLU A 99 10.24 -22.28 3.40
CA GLU A 99 10.80 -23.54 3.90
C GLU A 99 12.08 -23.94 3.16
N ASN A 100 12.10 -23.72 1.84
CA ASN A 100 13.18 -24.19 0.97
C ASN A 100 14.16 -23.08 0.55
N GLY A 101 13.88 -21.82 0.89
CA GLY A 101 14.65 -20.66 0.44
C GLY A 101 14.77 -20.55 -1.09
N LYS A 102 13.92 -21.28 -1.82
CA LYS A 102 14.04 -21.48 -3.25
C LYS A 102 13.22 -20.40 -3.95
N GLU A 103 13.89 -19.57 -4.71
CA GLU A 103 13.24 -18.66 -5.66
C GLU A 103 12.72 -19.49 -6.82
N ILE A 104 11.41 -19.64 -6.90
CA ILE A 104 10.79 -20.19 -8.10
C ILE A 104 10.71 -19.02 -9.09
N ILE A 105 11.50 -19.10 -10.15
CA ILE A 105 11.43 -18.22 -11.33
C ILE A 105 10.62 -18.98 -12.37
N LEU A 106 9.42 -18.49 -12.67
CA LEU A 106 8.59 -18.96 -13.77
C LEU A 106 8.69 -17.99 -14.94
#